data_AF-A0A6P2D9A5-F1
#
_entry.id   AF-A0A6P2D9A5-F1
#
_cell.length_a   1.000
_cell.length_b   1.000
_cell.length_c   1.000
_cell.angle_alpha   90.00
_cell.angle_beta   90.00
_cell.angle_gamma   90.00
#
_symmetry.space_group_name_H-M   'P 1'
#
loop_
_entity.id
_entity.type
_entity.pdbx_description
1 polymer ?
#
loop_
_entity_poly.entity_id
_entity_poly.type
_entity_poly.pdbx_seq_one_letter_code
_entity_poly.pdbx_strand_id
1 'polypeptide(L)' 'MKRFALLAIALVSAGCGPSAPATGEPAKKITWSEYQKMDAEQKDDPYVVDNLDNEAKKKRAESARKKK' A
#
# COMPACT_ATOMS: atom_id res chain seq x y z
N MET A 1 -4.62 -31.29 -27.97
CA MET A 1 -4.66 -29.87 -27.56
C MET A 1 -5.52 -29.70 -26.31
N LYS A 2 -5.03 -28.90 -25.37
CA LYS A 2 -5.75 -28.16 -24.30
C LYS A 2 -6.65 -28.98 -23.37
N ARG A 3 -6.25 -29.11 -22.09
CA ARG A 3 -7.03 -28.64 -20.91
C ARG A 3 -6.05 -28.31 -19.77
N PHE A 4 -5.77 -27.03 -19.61
CA PHE A 4 -5.10 -26.47 -18.44
C PHE A 4 -6.07 -26.55 -17.26
N ALA A 5 -5.78 -27.41 -16.28
CA ALA A 5 -6.43 -27.36 -14.98
C ALA A 5 -5.64 -26.38 -14.10
N LEU A 6 -6.05 -25.11 -14.13
CA LEU A 6 -5.52 -24.10 -13.21
C LEU A 6 -6.10 -24.35 -11.81
N LEU A 7 -5.23 -24.79 -10.90
CA LEU A 7 -5.50 -24.79 -9.46
C LEU A 7 -5.75 -23.35 -9.00
N ALA A 8 -6.98 -23.04 -8.58
CA ALA A 8 -7.30 -21.83 -7.86
C ALA A 8 -7.07 -22.08 -6.36
N ILE A 9 -5.90 -21.67 -5.85
CA ILE A 9 -5.65 -21.57 -4.42
C ILE A 9 -5.85 -20.10 -4.04
N ALA A 10 -7.04 -19.77 -3.53
CA ALA A 10 -7.28 -18.51 -2.84
C ALA A 10 -7.25 -18.78 -1.34
N LEU A 11 -6.04 -18.74 -0.77
CA LEU A 11 -5.77 -18.84 0.66
C LEU A 11 -6.03 -17.49 1.35
N VAL A 12 -6.73 -17.58 2.48
CA VAL A 12 -6.62 -16.70 3.66
C VAL A 12 -7.22 -15.29 3.53
N SER A 13 -8.47 -15.19 3.95
CA SER A 13 -9.05 -13.98 4.54
C SER A 13 -8.43 -13.76 5.92
N ALA A 14 -7.25 -13.15 5.97
CA ALA A 14 -6.72 -12.59 7.21
C ALA A 14 -7.59 -11.39 7.61
N GLY A 15 -8.02 -11.38 8.88
CA GLY A 15 -9.00 -10.44 9.41
C GLY A 15 -8.67 -8.96 9.19
N CYS A 16 -9.73 -8.15 9.09
CA CYS A 16 -9.63 -6.71 9.11
C CYS A 16 -10.51 -6.20 10.27
N GLY A 17 -9.90 -6.10 11.46
CA GLY A 17 -10.46 -5.31 12.55
C GLY A 17 -10.25 -3.82 12.25
N PRO A 18 -11.21 -2.93 12.59
CA PRO A 18 -11.08 -1.50 12.35
C PRO A 18 -10.11 -0.91 13.38
N SER A 19 -8.85 -0.73 13.01
CA SER A 19 -7.93 0.10 13.79
C SER A 19 -8.13 1.56 13.38
N ALA A 20 -9.06 2.24 14.06
CA ALA A 20 -9.19 3.69 13.96
C ALA A 20 -7.92 4.35 14.54
N PRO A 21 -7.31 5.34 13.87
CA PRO A 21 -6.08 5.93 14.36
C PRO A 21 -6.35 6.82 15.58
N ALA A 22 -5.72 6.50 16.70
CA ALA A 22 -5.71 7.32 17.91
C ALA A 22 -5.16 8.74 17.62
N THR A 23 -5.96 9.72 17.99
CA THR A 23 -5.72 11.16 17.96
C THR A 23 -4.68 11.51 19.03
N GLY A 24 -3.44 11.86 18.64
CA GLY A 24 -2.48 12.45 19.59
C GLY A 24 -0.98 12.14 19.47
N GLU A 25 -0.45 11.65 18.34
CA GLU A 25 0.98 11.28 18.23
C GLU A 25 1.68 11.87 16.99
N PRO A 26 3.02 12.10 17.06
CA PRO A 26 3.74 13.13 16.31
C PRO A 26 3.69 12.87 14.82
N ALA A 27 3.35 13.90 14.02
CA ALA A 27 3.35 13.92 12.55
C ALA A 27 3.46 12.51 11.92
N LYS A 28 2.39 11.70 12.06
CA LYS A 28 2.42 10.28 11.69
C LYS A 28 2.86 10.17 10.24
N LYS A 29 4.05 9.61 10.03
CA LYS A 29 4.55 9.33 8.67
C LYS A 29 3.62 8.31 8.03
N ILE A 30 3.26 8.56 6.78
CA ILE A 30 2.33 7.75 6.02
C ILE A 30 3.02 6.44 5.68
N THR A 31 2.47 5.34 6.19
CA THR A 31 3.00 4.00 5.97
C THR A 31 2.73 3.54 4.53
N TRP A 32 3.46 2.52 4.06
CA TRP A 32 3.25 1.99 2.70
C TRP A 32 1.81 1.46 2.52
N SER A 33 1.27 0.79 3.52
CA SER A 33 -0.10 0.27 3.51
C SER A 33 -1.16 1.36 3.41
N GLU A 34 -0.97 2.49 4.11
CA GLU A 34 -1.86 3.65 3.99
C GLU A 34 -1.73 4.31 2.61
N TYR A 35 -0.51 4.52 2.14
CA TYR A 35 -0.26 5.04 0.80
C TYR A 35 -0.90 4.17 -0.27
N GLN A 36 -0.87 2.83 -0.17
CA GLN A 36 -1.51 1.96 -1.16
C GLN A 36 -3.04 2.12 -1.20
N LYS A 37 -3.68 2.42 -0.07
CA LYS A 37 -5.14 2.62 0.04
C LYS A 37 -5.61 3.99 -0.46
N MET A 38 -4.71 4.97 -0.58
CA MET A 38 -5.03 6.30 -1.09
C MET A 38 -5.36 6.28 -2.58
N ASP A 39 -6.18 7.23 -3.02
CA ASP A 39 -6.47 7.46 -4.43
C ASP A 39 -5.24 7.99 -5.19
N ALA A 40 -5.27 7.86 -6.52
CA ALA A 40 -4.16 8.27 -7.38
C ALA A 40 -3.83 9.77 -7.24
N GLU A 41 -4.86 10.62 -7.09
CA GLU A 41 -4.70 12.06 -6.88
C GLU A 41 -3.99 12.36 -5.56
N GLN A 42 -4.35 11.64 -4.48
CA GLN A 42 -3.69 11.82 -3.17
C GLN A 42 -2.27 11.23 -3.15
N LYS A 43 -2.01 10.19 -3.94
CA LYS A 43 -0.67 9.58 -4.06
C LYS A 43 0.35 10.49 -4.75
N ASP A 44 -0.12 11.47 -5.51
CA ASP A 44 0.73 12.48 -6.15
C ASP A 44 0.82 13.78 -5.34
N ASP A 45 0.01 13.89 -4.28
CA ASP A 45 0.00 15.05 -3.42
C ASP A 45 1.36 15.24 -2.72
N PRO A 46 1.95 16.45 -2.76
CA PRO A 46 3.28 16.70 -2.21
C PRO A 46 3.34 16.49 -0.70
N TYR A 47 2.27 16.74 0.05
CA TYR A 47 2.22 16.47 1.48
C TYR A 47 2.25 14.97 1.76
N VAL A 48 1.52 14.18 0.98
CA VAL A 48 1.55 12.72 1.08
C VAL A 48 2.94 12.17 0.81
N VAL A 49 3.59 12.64 -0.26
CA VAL A 49 4.93 12.19 -0.67
C VAL A 49 6.01 12.58 0.33
N ASP A 50 5.95 13.80 0.88
CA ASP A 50 6.92 14.28 1.86
C ASP A 50 6.82 13.52 3.17
N ASN A 51 5.59 13.29 3.63
CA ASN A 51 5.28 12.57 4.87
C ASN A 51 5.33 11.04 4.74
N LEU A 52 5.67 10.47 3.58
CA LEU A 52 5.88 9.03 3.47
C LEU A 52 6.98 8.56 4.42
N ASP A 53 6.76 7.41 5.05
CA ASP A 53 7.82 6.71 5.78
C ASP A 53 8.95 6.28 4.83
N ASN A 54 10.18 6.12 5.35
CA ASN A 54 11.33 5.72 4.56
C ASN A 54 11.11 4.36 3.85
N GLU A 55 10.43 3.42 4.51
CA GLU A 55 10.08 2.15 3.88
C GLU A 55 9.09 2.37 2.72
N ALA A 56 8.09 3.25 2.92
CA ALA A 56 7.12 3.60 1.89
C ALA A 56 7.77 4.31 0.70
N LYS A 57 8.72 5.23 0.93
CA LYS A 57 9.51 5.89 -0.13
C LYS A 57 10.30 4.87 -0.95
N LYS A 58 10.96 3.91 -0.30
CA LYS A 58 11.69 2.83 -0.98
C LYS A 58 10.77 1.94 -1.81
N LYS A 59 9.64 1.51 -1.24
CA LYS A 59 8.64 0.69 -1.93
C LYS A 59 8.02 1.42 -3.12
N ARG A 60 7.71 2.72 -3.00
CA ARG A 60 7.21 3.57 -4.10
C ARG A 60 8.20 3.57 -5.27
N ALA A 61 9.48 3.78 -5.00
CA ALA A 61 10.53 3.76 -6.02
C ALA A 61 10.71 2.38 -6.67
N GLU A 62 10.66 1.29 -5.89
CA GLU A 62 10.69 -0.08 -6.42
C GLU A 62 9.48 -0.39 -7.30
N SER A 63 8.27 0.01 -6.89
CA SER A 63 7.05 -0.16 -7.68
C SER A 63 7.07 0.63 -8.98
N ALA A 64 7.67 1.82 -8.99
CA ALA A 64 7.86 2.61 -10.21
C ALA A 64 8.86 1.94 -11.18
N ARG A 65 9.94 1.34 -10.66
CA ARG A 65 10.92 0.59 -11.47
C ARG A 65 10.34 -0.68 -12.09
N LYS A 66 9.45 -1.40 -11.39
CA LYS A 66 8.82 -2.64 -11.89
C LYS A 66 7.76 -2.41 -12.98
N LYS A 67 7.33 -1.16 -13.20
CA LYS A 67 6.38 -0.80 -14.26
C LYS A 67 7.06 -0.29 -15.54
N LYS A 68 8.39 -0.13 -15.53
CA LYS A 68 9.21 0.08 -16.73
C LYS A 68 9.71 -1.25 -17.26
#